data_AF-A0A959PYV2-F1
#
_entry.id   AF-A0A959PYV2-F1
#
_cell.length_a   1.000
_cell.length_b   1.000
_cell.length_c   1.000
_cell.angle_alpha   90.00
_cell.angle_beta   90.00
_cell.angle_gamma   90.00
#
_symmetry.space_group_name_H-M   'P 1'
#
loop_
_entity.id
_entity.type
_entity.pdbx_description
1 polymer ?
#
loop_
_entity_poly.entity_id
_entity_poly.type
_entity_poly.pdbx_seq_one_letter_code
_entity_poly.pdbx_strand_id
1 'polypeptide(L)'
;MKSIKLLIFCLLIPGIARVNAFNDSIQPIPEILNLDLPLFDFPSIRYSTESGIRRTLDQTSDLAVNKKVKDYFLSYENLSMQQALAITEDLHSTNYYLQNKLWNRILPVSQPNKKIFNRIGANVSSGIIDYLLAYQIMIFSPVWLHEEFHRSGLTLQGIGSHNDTYYRFGTRSTDAGGSVSKIRDEDLIRFKANDPTGFVRTHSSGIESQYYLLRKLQMGNFFEAKQYPIVAMNILLTNAAVNYVNQFKRDDYDSIIDSMNVRGTNPSDRDYVGWDFTAWVYDLFRADQPYTERGTHPLGNGINRIIKRSQLSDTEYDYLVKMSRMQYLNYISPAMIGIDRIRLNDQWAFNVSMRHILTSFGYDLSLDLFLDHRGNQWLFSLHNYKNFSTNFPGLEIWRKDLFPKLKKENLSIDLRTMLWLQPQNQLFLTDKSQVGGLLGLKATGKISNRLQYYLDLEAKSDGWVAASPYLDKSISFRAGLNYNVSQN
;
A
#
# COMPACT_ATOMS: atom_id res chain seq x y z
N MET A 1 -13.25 -19.27 9.83
CA MET A 1 -12.76 -20.49 10.53
C MET A 1 -11.69 -21.30 9.79
N LYS A 2 -11.57 -21.28 8.44
CA LYS A 2 -10.45 -21.92 7.73
C LYS A 2 -9.09 -21.18 7.92
N SER A 3 -9.12 -19.86 8.16
CA SER A 3 -7.94 -19.01 8.31
C SER A 3 -7.13 -19.24 9.60
N ILE A 4 -7.78 -19.69 10.68
CA ILE A 4 -7.12 -19.97 11.97
C ILE A 4 -6.24 -21.23 11.89
N LYS A 5 -6.64 -22.22 11.06
CA LYS A 5 -5.86 -23.46 10.87
C LYS A 5 -4.54 -23.20 10.12
N LEU A 6 -4.50 -22.23 9.20
CA LEU A 6 -3.26 -21.85 8.51
C LEU A 6 -2.31 -21.08 9.43
N LEU A 7 -2.84 -20.22 10.30
CA LEU A 7 -2.07 -19.51 11.33
C LEU A 7 -1.38 -20.48 12.29
N ILE A 8 -2.08 -21.54 12.73
CA ILE A 8 -1.53 -22.57 13.62
C ILE A 8 -0.51 -23.46 12.88
N PHE A 9 -0.69 -23.74 11.59
CA PHE A 9 0.25 -24.56 10.81
C PHE A 9 1.57 -23.83 10.52
N CYS A 10 1.55 -22.51 10.30
CA CYS A 10 2.77 -21.70 10.15
C CYS A 10 3.51 -21.47 11.50
N LEU A 11 2.79 -21.54 12.63
CA LEU A 11 3.39 -21.47 13.98
C LEU A 11 4.07 -22.79 14.40
N LEU A 12 3.90 -23.88 13.65
CA LEU A 12 4.38 -25.23 14.00
C LEU A 12 5.58 -25.72 13.17
N ILE A 13 6.26 -24.85 12.43
CA ILE A 13 7.56 -25.20 11.81
C ILE A 13 8.72 -24.48 12.53
N PRO A 14 9.11 -24.90 13.75
CA PRO A 14 10.48 -24.81 14.21
C PRO A 14 11.15 -26.17 13.98
N GLY A 15 11.25 -26.58 12.73
CA GLY A 15 11.93 -27.80 12.33
C GLY A 15 12.50 -27.60 10.94
N ILE A 16 13.82 -27.75 10.81
CA ILE A 16 14.63 -27.52 9.59
C ILE A 16 15.11 -26.07 9.44
N ALA A 17 16.09 -25.70 10.29
CA ALA A 17 17.37 -25.14 9.85
C ALA A 17 18.24 -24.84 11.07
N ARG A 18 18.98 -25.86 11.56
CA ARG A 18 20.28 -25.61 12.20
C ARG A 18 21.26 -25.19 11.11
N VAL A 19 21.06 -24.01 10.56
CA VAL A 19 22.10 -23.29 9.84
C VAL A 19 22.49 -22.16 10.79
N ASN A 20 23.79 -22.00 11.03
CA ASN A 20 24.37 -20.90 11.82
C ASN A 20 24.07 -19.49 11.23
N ALA A 21 23.05 -19.35 10.37
CA ALA A 21 22.56 -18.14 9.71
C ALA A 21 21.63 -17.28 10.60
N PHE A 22 21.19 -17.77 11.76
CA PHE A 22 20.40 -17.00 12.72
C PHE A 22 21.29 -16.16 13.65
N ASN A 23 22.23 -15.37 13.15
CA ASN A 23 23.10 -14.55 14.02
C ASN A 23 22.37 -13.33 14.64
N ASP A 24 21.14 -13.05 14.19
CA ASP A 24 20.25 -12.15 14.93
C ASP A 24 19.73 -12.82 16.23
N SER A 25 19.97 -14.12 16.47
CA SER A 25 19.44 -14.87 17.63
C SER A 25 20.12 -14.61 18.98
N ILE A 26 21.25 -13.89 19.03
CA ILE A 26 22.00 -13.64 20.28
C ILE A 26 22.00 -12.14 20.66
N GLN A 27 21.75 -11.24 19.71
CA GLN A 27 21.71 -9.80 19.98
C GLN A 27 20.45 -9.41 20.79
N PRO A 28 20.53 -8.41 21.69
CA PRO A 28 19.36 -7.85 22.35
C PRO A 28 18.33 -7.38 21.31
N ILE A 29 17.04 -7.56 21.60
CA ILE A 29 15.98 -7.04 20.72
C ILE A 29 15.90 -5.53 20.96
N PRO A 30 16.11 -4.70 19.92
CA PRO A 30 16.11 -3.26 20.09
C PRO A 30 14.71 -2.73 20.42
N GLU A 31 14.68 -1.72 21.29
CA GLU A 31 13.49 -0.93 21.60
C GLU A 31 13.55 0.39 20.85
N ILE A 32 13.36 0.32 19.52
CA ILE A 32 13.42 1.47 18.62
C ILE A 32 12.01 1.74 18.07
N LEU A 33 11.55 2.97 18.20
CA LEU A 33 10.37 3.48 17.50
C LEU A 33 10.74 4.78 16.80
N ASN A 34 10.60 4.81 15.48
CA ASN A 34 10.79 6.00 14.67
C ASN A 34 9.43 6.33 14.06
N LEU A 35 8.84 7.46 14.46
CA LEU A 35 7.57 7.95 13.93
C LEU A 35 7.84 8.91 12.77
N ASP A 36 7.19 8.73 11.62
CA ASP A 36 7.25 9.61 10.46
C ASP A 36 6.03 10.54 10.43
N LEU A 37 6.28 11.85 10.58
CA LEU A 37 5.28 12.90 10.57
C LEU A 37 5.41 13.70 9.26
N PRO A 38 4.77 13.27 8.16
CA PRO A 38 4.82 13.97 6.88
C PRO A 38 3.93 15.22 6.90
N LEU A 39 4.56 16.38 6.95
CA LEU A 39 3.88 17.67 7.10
C LEU A 39 3.51 18.32 5.76
N PHE A 40 4.23 17.98 4.69
CA PHE A 40 4.07 18.62 3.40
C PHE A 40 4.33 17.63 2.26
N ASP A 41 3.48 17.68 1.23
CA ASP A 41 3.62 16.91 0.00
C ASP A 41 3.10 17.73 -1.19
N PHE A 42 4.00 18.23 -2.02
CA PHE A 42 3.67 18.90 -3.28
C PHE A 42 3.97 17.97 -4.46
N PRO A 43 3.11 17.88 -5.49
CA PRO A 43 1.92 18.71 -5.72
C PRO A 43 0.65 18.17 -5.07
N SER A 44 0.69 17.07 -4.30
CA SER A 44 -0.50 16.43 -3.72
C SER A 44 -1.38 17.42 -2.96
N ILE A 45 -0.77 18.27 -2.11
CA ILE A 45 -1.47 19.27 -1.29
C ILE A 45 -2.38 20.18 -2.12
N ARG A 46 -1.99 20.53 -3.36
CA ARG A 46 -2.81 21.34 -4.25
C ARG A 46 -4.09 20.60 -4.66
N TYR A 47 -3.95 19.37 -5.11
CA TYR A 47 -5.07 18.53 -5.55
C TYR A 47 -5.99 18.21 -4.37
N SER A 48 -5.42 17.89 -3.21
CA SER A 48 -6.13 17.64 -1.95
C SER A 48 -6.96 18.84 -1.51
N THR A 49 -6.42 20.06 -1.60
CA THR A 49 -7.15 21.30 -1.32
C THR A 49 -8.28 21.53 -2.32
N GLU A 50 -8.04 21.35 -3.62
CA GLU A 50 -9.08 21.54 -4.66
C GLU A 50 -10.24 20.55 -4.47
N SER A 51 -9.93 19.26 -4.23
CA SER A 51 -10.92 18.23 -3.90
C SER A 51 -11.68 18.55 -2.61
N GLY A 52 -10.98 18.97 -1.55
CA GLY A 52 -11.59 19.35 -0.27
C GLY A 52 -12.59 20.50 -0.41
N ILE A 53 -12.22 21.58 -1.11
CA ILE A 53 -13.12 22.72 -1.34
C ILE A 53 -14.35 22.28 -2.14
N ARG A 54 -14.18 21.51 -3.22
CA ARG A 54 -15.31 21.03 -4.03
C ARG A 54 -16.26 20.14 -3.25
N ARG A 55 -15.74 19.31 -2.35
CA ARG A 55 -16.54 18.52 -1.43
C ARG A 55 -17.34 19.42 -0.49
N THR A 56 -16.72 20.43 0.12
CA THR A 56 -17.40 21.37 1.01
C THR A 56 -18.48 22.18 0.31
N LEU A 57 -18.23 22.58 -0.94
CA LEU A 57 -19.17 23.37 -1.75
C LEU A 57 -20.19 22.53 -2.51
N ASP A 58 -20.08 21.19 -2.45
CA ASP A 58 -20.85 20.26 -3.26
C ASP A 58 -20.81 20.68 -4.76
N GLN A 59 -19.62 20.68 -5.35
CA GLN A 59 -19.33 21.09 -6.73
C GLN A 59 -18.68 19.97 -7.54
N THR A 60 -18.98 19.92 -8.84
CA THR A 60 -18.34 19.01 -9.80
C THR A 60 -16.89 19.43 -10.08
N SER A 61 -16.06 18.46 -10.51
CA SER A 61 -14.62 18.70 -10.70
C SER A 61 -14.23 19.53 -11.93
N ASP A 62 -15.18 19.87 -12.80
CA ASP A 62 -15.02 20.78 -13.95
C ASP A 62 -15.09 22.27 -13.56
N LEU A 63 -15.62 22.60 -12.38
CA LEU A 63 -15.71 23.98 -11.91
C LEU A 63 -14.37 24.46 -11.34
N ALA A 64 -14.01 25.70 -11.69
CA ALA A 64 -12.82 26.37 -11.17
C ALA A 64 -12.98 26.70 -9.67
N VAL A 65 -11.91 26.52 -8.90
CA VAL A 65 -11.89 26.77 -7.45
C VAL A 65 -10.98 27.95 -7.12
N ASN A 66 -11.49 28.93 -6.38
CA ASN A 66 -10.69 30.03 -5.86
C ASN A 66 -10.10 29.66 -4.49
N LYS A 67 -8.78 29.43 -4.45
CA LYS A 67 -8.06 28.94 -3.26
C LYS A 67 -7.58 30.10 -2.39
N LYS A 68 -7.91 30.07 -1.10
CA LYS A 68 -7.35 30.93 -0.06
C LYS A 68 -6.31 30.15 0.75
N VAL A 69 -5.39 30.86 1.41
CA VAL A 69 -4.36 30.24 2.26
C VAL A 69 -4.95 29.30 3.31
N LYS A 70 -6.07 29.70 3.94
CA LYS A 70 -6.77 28.86 4.93
C LYS A 70 -7.32 27.56 4.35
N ASP A 71 -7.57 27.48 3.05
CA ASP A 71 -8.17 26.29 2.44
C ASP A 71 -7.12 25.16 2.30
N TYR A 72 -5.83 25.47 2.44
CA TYR A 72 -4.79 24.45 2.50
C TYR A 72 -4.90 23.54 3.72
N PHE A 73 -5.61 23.94 4.79
CA PHE A 73 -5.92 23.04 5.89
C PHE A 73 -6.88 21.90 5.48
N LEU A 74 -7.70 22.10 4.45
CA LEU A 74 -8.56 21.04 3.90
C LEU A 74 -7.76 19.95 3.18
N SER A 75 -6.48 20.19 2.84
CA SER A 75 -5.65 19.16 2.22
C SER A 75 -5.47 17.92 3.11
N TYR A 76 -5.54 18.08 4.43
CA TYR A 76 -5.42 16.97 5.38
C TYR A 76 -6.66 16.06 5.42
N GLU A 77 -7.75 16.43 4.74
CA GLU A 77 -8.91 15.54 4.56
C GLU A 77 -8.71 14.52 3.42
N ASN A 78 -7.74 14.79 2.53
CA ASN A 78 -7.36 13.95 1.38
C ASN A 78 -5.84 13.78 1.40
N LEU A 79 -5.33 12.89 2.26
CA LEU A 79 -3.89 12.71 2.42
C LEU A 79 -3.26 12.15 1.15
N SER A 80 -1.99 12.51 0.90
CA SER A 80 -1.23 11.83 -0.15
C SER A 80 -1.04 10.35 0.19
N MET A 81 -0.77 9.51 -0.83
CA MET A 81 -0.44 8.09 -0.61
C MET A 81 0.70 7.90 0.42
N GLN A 82 1.67 8.82 0.43
CA GLN A 82 2.83 8.77 1.30
C GLN A 82 2.50 9.21 2.72
N GLN A 83 1.64 10.22 2.87
CA GLN A 83 1.11 10.66 4.16
C GLN A 83 0.26 9.58 4.82
N ALA A 84 -0.68 8.98 4.07
CA ALA A 84 -1.51 7.90 4.57
C ALA A 84 -0.66 6.68 4.99
N LEU A 85 0.30 6.31 4.16
CA LEU A 85 1.21 5.21 4.46
C LEU A 85 2.00 5.43 5.76
N ALA A 86 2.55 6.63 5.97
CA ALA A 86 3.31 6.94 7.19
C ALA A 86 2.44 6.80 8.44
N ILE A 87 1.20 7.31 8.42
CA ILE A 87 0.27 7.21 9.55
C ILE A 87 -0.03 5.75 9.90
N THR A 88 -0.30 4.91 8.89
CA THR A 88 -0.55 3.48 9.13
C THR A 88 0.72 2.74 9.56
N GLU A 89 1.87 3.04 8.97
CA GLU A 89 3.16 2.47 9.39
C GLU A 89 3.47 2.80 10.86
N ASP A 90 3.27 4.05 11.27
CA ASP A 90 3.51 4.53 12.64
C ASP A 90 2.59 3.85 13.67
N LEU A 91 1.31 3.66 13.32
CA LEU A 91 0.34 2.96 14.16
C LEU A 91 0.82 1.54 14.48
N HIS A 92 1.21 0.78 13.45
CA HIS A 92 1.69 -0.59 13.63
C HIS A 92 3.10 -0.65 14.24
N SER A 93 4.00 0.25 13.85
CA SER A 93 5.34 0.36 14.45
C SER A 93 5.27 0.64 15.95
N THR A 94 4.30 1.45 16.39
CA THR A 94 4.04 1.70 17.81
C THR A 94 3.59 0.43 18.53
N ASN A 95 2.65 -0.33 17.95
CA ASN A 95 2.27 -1.65 18.47
C ASN A 95 3.51 -2.54 18.64
N TYR A 96 4.31 -2.69 17.59
CA TYR A 96 5.51 -3.51 17.57
C TYR A 96 6.57 -3.12 18.60
N TYR A 97 6.84 -1.82 18.74
CA TYR A 97 7.72 -1.30 19.77
C TYR A 97 7.23 -1.65 21.18
N LEU A 98 5.94 -1.43 21.46
CA LEU A 98 5.35 -1.75 22.76
C LEU A 98 5.42 -3.26 23.06
N GLN A 99 5.20 -4.11 22.06
CA GLN A 99 5.32 -5.56 22.23
C GLN A 99 6.77 -6.00 22.47
N ASN A 100 7.74 -5.47 21.72
CA ASN A 100 9.16 -5.73 21.98
C ASN A 100 9.52 -5.35 23.42
N LYS A 101 9.11 -4.15 23.86
CA LYS A 101 9.36 -3.66 25.23
C LYS A 101 8.69 -4.53 26.30
N LEU A 102 7.44 -4.93 26.08
CA LEU A 102 6.71 -5.81 26.99
C LEU A 102 7.42 -7.17 27.14
N TRP A 103 7.73 -7.83 26.02
CA TRP A 103 8.31 -9.16 26.04
C TRP A 103 9.77 -9.17 26.47
N ASN A 104 10.54 -8.11 26.21
CA ASN A 104 11.87 -7.94 26.77
C ASN A 104 11.86 -7.87 28.31
N ARG A 105 10.80 -7.34 28.91
CA ARG A 105 10.60 -7.31 30.38
C ARG A 105 10.13 -8.65 30.94
N ILE A 106 9.18 -9.32 30.26
CA ILE A 106 8.63 -10.61 30.72
C ILE A 106 9.64 -11.74 30.54
N LEU A 107 10.28 -11.82 29.38
CA LEU A 107 11.27 -12.84 28.99
C LEU A 107 12.55 -12.17 28.48
N PRO A 108 13.44 -11.72 29.39
CA PRO A 108 14.72 -11.14 29.01
C PRO A 108 15.58 -12.10 28.19
N VAL A 109 16.18 -11.57 27.12
CA VAL A 109 16.90 -12.32 26.11
C VAL A 109 18.35 -12.58 26.55
N SER A 110 18.54 -13.29 27.66
CA SER A 110 19.88 -13.70 28.13
C SER A 110 20.35 -15.04 27.60
N GLN A 111 19.43 -15.85 27.05
CA GLN A 111 19.70 -17.18 26.49
C GLN A 111 18.92 -17.38 25.19
N PRO A 112 19.43 -18.18 24.22
CA PRO A 112 18.79 -18.37 22.92
C PRO A 112 17.36 -18.94 22.99
N ASN A 113 17.09 -19.88 23.89
CA ASN A 113 15.75 -20.46 24.11
C ASN A 113 14.73 -19.39 24.55
N LYS A 114 15.10 -18.51 25.48
CA LYS A 114 14.26 -17.40 25.93
C LYS A 114 13.97 -16.41 24.80
N LYS A 115 14.93 -16.22 23.88
CA LYS A 115 14.70 -15.39 22.70
C LYS A 115 13.58 -15.92 21.82
N ILE A 116 13.58 -17.22 21.53
CA ILE A 116 12.56 -17.84 20.68
C ILE A 116 11.17 -17.64 21.29
N PHE A 117 11.00 -17.93 22.59
CA PHE A 117 9.72 -17.72 23.27
C PHE A 117 9.32 -16.24 23.35
N ASN A 118 10.28 -15.33 23.57
CA ASN A 118 10.05 -13.89 23.50
C ASN A 118 9.52 -13.49 22.12
N ARG A 119 10.15 -13.93 21.03
CA ARG A 119 9.72 -13.63 19.66
C ARG A 119 8.36 -14.23 19.33
N ILE A 120 8.08 -15.46 19.75
CA ILE A 120 6.76 -16.09 19.59
C ILE A 120 5.71 -15.26 20.33
N GLY A 121 5.96 -14.95 21.60
CA GLY A 121 5.08 -14.12 22.42
C GLY A 121 4.79 -12.76 21.77
N ALA A 122 5.84 -12.05 21.35
CA ALA A 122 5.73 -10.74 20.71
C ALA A 122 4.97 -10.78 19.38
N ASN A 123 5.18 -11.80 18.54
CA ASN A 123 4.42 -11.96 17.28
C ASN A 123 2.96 -12.35 17.51
N VAL A 124 2.68 -13.19 18.51
CA VAL A 124 1.29 -13.56 18.84
C VAL A 124 0.53 -12.36 19.40
N SER A 125 1.10 -11.63 20.37
CA SER A 125 0.42 -10.48 20.98
C SER A 125 0.29 -9.30 20.02
N SER A 126 1.33 -8.99 19.22
CA SER A 126 1.23 -7.98 18.15
C SER A 126 0.18 -8.37 17.12
N GLY A 127 0.13 -9.65 16.72
CA GLY A 127 -0.84 -10.16 15.76
C GLY A 127 -2.29 -10.04 16.21
N ILE A 128 -2.57 -10.21 17.50
CA ILE A 128 -3.90 -9.95 18.07
C ILE A 128 -4.27 -8.47 17.89
N ILE A 129 -3.36 -7.55 18.21
CA ILE A 129 -3.60 -6.11 18.05
C ILE A 129 -3.73 -5.74 16.57
N ASP A 130 -2.89 -6.28 15.70
CA ASP A 130 -2.96 -6.04 14.25
C ASP A 130 -4.30 -6.51 13.67
N TYR A 131 -4.82 -7.67 14.13
CA TYR A 131 -6.14 -8.14 13.75
C TYR A 131 -7.25 -7.18 14.21
N LEU A 132 -7.19 -6.68 15.44
CA LEU A 132 -8.15 -5.69 15.94
C LEU A 132 -8.08 -4.38 15.16
N LEU A 133 -6.88 -3.87 14.88
CA LEU A 133 -6.69 -2.66 14.09
C LEU A 133 -7.23 -2.83 12.67
N ALA A 134 -6.88 -3.92 11.99
CA ALA A 134 -7.28 -4.17 10.61
C ALA A 134 -8.79 -4.40 10.45
N TYR A 135 -9.46 -5.09 11.38
CA TYR A 135 -10.84 -5.55 11.18
C TYR A 135 -11.88 -4.96 12.14
N GLN A 136 -11.48 -4.30 13.24
CA GLN A 136 -12.41 -3.79 14.24
C GLN A 136 -12.32 -2.26 14.43
N ILE A 137 -11.10 -1.72 14.52
CA ILE A 137 -10.89 -0.28 14.79
C ILE A 137 -10.81 0.52 13.47
N MET A 138 -10.29 -0.08 12.38
CA MET A 138 -10.29 0.38 10.98
C MET A 138 -9.69 1.78 10.68
N ILE A 139 -9.80 2.77 11.56
CA ILE A 139 -9.23 4.11 11.44
C ILE A 139 -7.71 4.00 11.49
N PHE A 140 -7.04 4.62 10.50
CA PHE A 140 -5.58 4.54 10.29
C PHE A 140 -5.04 3.12 10.07
N SER A 141 -5.91 2.13 10.01
CA SER A 141 -5.56 0.73 9.76
C SER A 141 -5.20 0.48 8.30
N PRO A 142 -4.77 -0.74 7.94
CA PRO A 142 -4.54 -1.13 6.56
C PRO A 142 -5.80 -1.06 5.67
N VAL A 143 -7.01 -1.11 6.23
CA VAL A 143 -8.25 -0.90 5.45
C VAL A 143 -8.49 0.59 5.20
N TRP A 144 -8.23 1.46 6.18
CA TRP A 144 -8.27 2.90 5.94
C TRP A 144 -7.24 3.31 4.88
N LEU A 145 -6.03 2.75 4.95
CA LEU A 145 -4.98 2.97 3.96
C LEU A 145 -5.40 2.51 2.55
N HIS A 146 -6.08 1.37 2.45
CA HIS A 146 -6.65 0.84 1.21
C HIS A 146 -7.58 1.88 0.56
N GLU A 147 -8.53 2.41 1.33
CA GLU A 147 -9.47 3.44 0.84
C GLU A 147 -8.79 4.78 0.55
N GLU A 148 -7.79 5.22 1.31
CA GLU A 148 -7.04 6.45 1.00
C GLU A 148 -6.27 6.33 -0.33
N PHE A 149 -5.75 5.13 -0.65
CA PHE A 149 -5.10 4.91 -1.95
C PHE A 149 -6.09 5.02 -3.11
N HIS A 150 -7.31 4.49 -2.97
CA HIS A 150 -8.39 4.75 -3.93
C HIS A 150 -8.66 6.25 -4.11
N ARG A 151 -8.81 6.97 -2.98
CA ARG A 151 -9.09 8.42 -2.98
C ARG A 151 -7.99 9.25 -3.60
N SER A 152 -6.74 8.81 -3.56
CA SER A 152 -5.63 9.57 -4.14
C SER A 152 -5.80 9.81 -5.65
N GLY A 153 -6.30 8.83 -6.41
CA GLY A 153 -6.56 9.00 -7.85
C GLY A 153 -7.75 9.93 -8.13
N LEU A 154 -8.82 9.82 -7.33
CA LEU A 154 -9.95 10.75 -7.38
C LEU A 154 -9.51 12.20 -7.06
N THR A 155 -8.62 12.33 -6.09
CA THR A 155 -8.06 13.61 -5.65
C THR A 155 -7.27 14.29 -6.77
N LEU A 156 -6.48 13.53 -7.56
CA LEU A 156 -5.76 14.08 -8.72
C LEU A 156 -6.71 14.65 -9.78
N GLN A 157 -7.90 14.07 -9.93
CA GLN A 157 -8.96 14.56 -10.81
C GLN A 157 -9.79 15.68 -10.15
N GLY A 158 -9.40 16.08 -8.94
CA GLY A 158 -10.06 17.06 -8.09
C GLY A 158 -11.49 16.70 -7.74
N ILE A 159 -11.80 15.40 -7.68
CA ILE A 159 -13.10 14.87 -7.30
C ILE A 159 -13.17 14.86 -5.77
N GLY A 160 -14.21 15.48 -5.21
CA GLY A 160 -14.51 15.42 -3.79
C GLY A 160 -14.94 14.01 -3.40
N SER A 161 -14.28 13.39 -2.42
CA SER A 161 -14.60 12.03 -1.97
C SER A 161 -14.48 11.92 -0.45
N HIS A 162 -15.01 10.85 0.12
CA HIS A 162 -14.93 10.55 1.54
C HIS A 162 -14.57 9.09 1.79
N ASN A 163 -13.70 8.83 2.78
CA ASN A 163 -13.36 7.49 3.23
C ASN A 163 -14.27 7.10 4.40
N ASP A 164 -15.22 6.19 4.18
CA ASP A 164 -16.21 5.87 5.21
C ASP A 164 -15.62 5.10 6.41
N THR A 165 -14.34 4.70 6.35
CA THR A 165 -13.65 4.08 7.51
C THR A 165 -13.46 5.05 8.67
N TYR A 166 -13.53 6.38 8.45
CA TYR A 166 -13.48 7.38 9.54
C TYR A 166 -14.62 7.26 10.56
N TYR A 167 -15.76 6.67 10.17
CA TYR A 167 -16.92 6.53 11.06
C TYR A 167 -16.87 5.31 11.99
N ARG A 168 -15.76 4.55 12.01
CA ARG A 168 -15.71 3.23 12.64
C ARG A 168 -14.96 3.22 13.98
N PHE A 169 -15.63 3.66 15.05
CA PHE A 169 -15.34 3.19 16.40
C PHE A 169 -16.47 2.26 16.87
N GLY A 170 -16.45 0.99 16.43
CA GLY A 170 -17.44 -0.01 16.83
C GLY A 170 -18.68 -0.11 15.94
N THR A 171 -19.09 -1.36 15.73
CA THR A 171 -20.25 -1.95 15.02
C THR A 171 -21.08 -1.11 14.03
N ARG A 172 -21.06 -1.60 12.78
CA ARG A 172 -22.17 -1.59 11.80
C ARG A 172 -22.79 -0.22 11.46
N SER A 173 -22.24 0.42 10.44
CA SER A 173 -23.08 1.09 9.44
C SER A 173 -22.40 1.07 8.08
N THR A 174 -23.09 0.42 7.13
CA THR A 174 -22.70 0.06 5.74
C THR A 174 -21.82 -1.19 5.62
N ASP A 175 -22.39 -2.25 5.06
CA ASP A 175 -21.86 -3.62 5.00
C ASP A 175 -20.78 -3.84 3.93
N ALA A 176 -20.14 -2.77 3.45
CA ALA A 176 -18.84 -2.82 2.78
C ALA A 176 -17.77 -2.52 3.84
N GLY A 177 -16.84 -3.43 4.07
CA GLY A 177 -15.73 -3.19 4.99
C GLY A 177 -14.72 -2.22 4.37
N GLY A 178 -15.00 -0.91 4.40
CA GLY A 178 -14.26 0.09 3.62
C GLY A 178 -15.05 0.46 2.36
N SER A 179 -15.27 1.75 2.15
CA SER A 179 -15.90 2.31 0.95
C SER A 179 -15.46 3.75 0.76
N VAL A 180 -15.47 4.19 -0.50
CA VAL A 180 -15.24 5.59 -0.85
C VAL A 180 -16.52 6.18 -1.44
N SER A 181 -17.09 7.15 -0.71
CA SER A 181 -18.39 7.75 -0.99
C SER A 181 -18.29 9.25 -1.32
N LYS A 182 -19.45 9.91 -1.42
CA LYS A 182 -19.62 11.35 -1.72
C LYS A 182 -19.14 11.77 -3.10
N ILE A 183 -19.17 10.84 -4.06
CA ILE A 183 -18.78 11.06 -5.45
C ILE A 183 -20.01 11.21 -6.33
N ARG A 184 -19.95 12.14 -7.28
CA ARG A 184 -21.01 12.42 -8.26
C ARG A 184 -20.85 11.53 -9.50
N ASP A 185 -21.96 11.19 -10.13
CA ASP A 185 -21.91 10.38 -11.35
C ASP A 185 -21.26 11.16 -12.50
N GLU A 186 -21.51 12.48 -12.58
CA GLU A 186 -20.90 13.38 -13.57
C GLU A 186 -19.37 13.40 -13.47
N ASP A 187 -18.84 13.32 -12.25
CA ASP A 187 -17.40 13.28 -12.00
C ASP A 187 -16.80 11.94 -12.49
N LEU A 188 -17.48 10.82 -12.27
CA LEU A 188 -17.04 9.49 -12.74
C LEU A 188 -17.12 9.36 -14.26
N ILE A 189 -18.18 9.88 -14.88
CA ILE A 189 -18.33 9.94 -16.34
C ILE A 189 -17.15 10.71 -16.95
N ARG A 190 -16.86 11.90 -16.42
CA ARG A 190 -15.76 12.73 -16.90
C ARG A 190 -14.41 12.08 -16.66
N PHE A 191 -14.19 11.48 -15.49
CA PHE A 191 -12.92 10.83 -15.17
C PHE A 191 -12.66 9.68 -16.14
N LYS A 192 -13.61 8.75 -16.30
CA LYS A 192 -13.45 7.62 -17.24
C LYS A 192 -13.20 8.10 -18.68
N ALA A 193 -13.88 9.16 -19.12
CA ALA A 193 -13.71 9.69 -20.47
C ALA A 193 -12.36 10.38 -20.70
N ASN A 194 -11.87 11.14 -19.72
CA ASN A 194 -10.67 11.98 -19.87
C ASN A 194 -9.37 11.26 -19.50
N ASP A 195 -9.43 10.31 -18.57
CA ASP A 195 -8.28 9.55 -18.08
C ASP A 195 -8.71 8.11 -17.73
N PRO A 196 -9.00 7.26 -18.74
CA PRO A 196 -9.45 5.89 -18.52
C PRO A 196 -8.40 5.04 -17.79
N THR A 197 -7.11 5.30 -18.01
CA THR A 197 -6.02 4.55 -17.35
C THR A 197 -5.85 4.94 -15.88
N GLY A 198 -6.01 6.22 -15.54
CA GLY A 198 -6.08 6.66 -14.16
C GLY A 198 -7.32 6.14 -13.46
N PHE A 199 -8.45 6.06 -14.16
CA PHE A 199 -9.67 5.45 -13.64
C PHE A 199 -9.43 3.96 -13.27
N VAL A 200 -8.85 3.17 -14.19
CA VAL A 200 -8.47 1.77 -13.91
C VAL A 200 -7.49 1.67 -12.75
N ARG A 201 -6.48 2.57 -12.68
CA ARG A 201 -5.50 2.62 -11.58
C ARG A 201 -6.21 2.69 -10.22
N THR A 202 -7.27 3.49 -10.12
CA THR A 202 -7.96 3.65 -8.85
C THR A 202 -8.54 2.33 -8.35
N HIS A 203 -8.96 1.39 -9.20
CA HIS A 203 -9.50 0.11 -8.71
C HIS A 203 -8.43 -0.80 -8.09
N SER A 204 -7.19 -0.75 -8.58
CA SER A 204 -6.11 -1.63 -8.07
C SER A 204 -5.32 -1.02 -6.90
N SER A 205 -5.38 0.30 -6.71
CA SER A 205 -4.52 1.01 -5.75
C SER A 205 -4.76 0.63 -4.29
N GLY A 206 -5.95 0.14 -3.93
CA GLY A 206 -6.24 -0.30 -2.57
C GLY A 206 -5.31 -1.42 -2.09
N ILE A 207 -5.22 -2.54 -2.81
CA ILE A 207 -4.30 -3.63 -2.46
C ILE A 207 -2.83 -3.28 -2.70
N GLU A 208 -2.53 -2.37 -3.63
CA GLU A 208 -1.18 -1.82 -3.81
C GLU A 208 -0.67 -1.23 -2.48
N SER A 209 -1.53 -0.51 -1.75
CA SER A 209 -1.21 0.07 -0.46
C SER A 209 -0.78 -0.96 0.59
N GLN A 210 -1.47 -2.11 0.64
CA GLN A 210 -1.23 -3.17 1.62
C GLN A 210 0.12 -3.84 1.36
N TYR A 211 0.43 -4.14 0.10
CA TYR A 211 1.73 -4.71 -0.26
C TYR A 211 2.88 -3.72 -0.06
N TYR A 212 2.64 -2.43 -0.30
CA TYR A 212 3.65 -1.41 -0.08
C TYR A 212 3.92 -1.15 1.42
N LEU A 213 2.89 -1.23 2.27
CA LEU A 213 3.05 -1.23 3.74
C LEU A 213 3.91 -2.39 4.21
N LEU A 214 3.64 -3.61 3.72
CA LEU A 214 4.47 -4.78 4.06
C LEU A 214 5.92 -4.59 3.60
N ARG A 215 6.14 -4.01 2.42
CA ARG A 215 7.48 -3.72 1.90
C ARG A 215 8.23 -2.75 2.81
N LYS A 216 7.57 -1.67 3.25
CA LYS A 216 8.14 -0.69 4.20
C LYS A 216 8.52 -1.31 5.54
N LEU A 217 7.63 -2.11 6.13
CA LEU A 217 7.91 -2.81 7.39
C LEU A 217 9.11 -3.77 7.26
N GLN A 218 9.18 -4.51 6.15
CA GLN A 218 10.33 -5.38 5.84
C GLN A 218 11.62 -4.59 5.67
N MET A 219 11.58 -3.45 4.96
CA MET A 219 12.72 -2.54 4.84
C MET A 219 13.18 -2.02 6.21
N GLY A 220 12.26 -1.64 7.09
CA GLY A 220 12.59 -1.20 8.45
C GLY A 220 13.28 -2.29 9.27
N ASN A 221 12.78 -3.54 9.20
CA ASN A 221 13.42 -4.66 9.87
C ASN A 221 14.80 -4.98 9.29
N PHE A 222 14.96 -4.95 7.96
CA PHE A 222 16.24 -5.30 7.33
C PHE A 222 17.29 -4.17 7.45
N PHE A 223 16.94 -2.92 7.12
CA PHE A 223 17.91 -1.81 7.04
C PHE A 223 18.13 -1.11 8.39
N GLU A 224 17.06 -0.88 9.16
CA GLU A 224 17.14 -0.16 10.44
C GLU A 224 17.25 -1.11 11.64
N ALA A 225 17.27 -2.43 11.40
CA ALA A 225 17.32 -3.45 12.43
C ALA A 225 16.22 -3.29 13.49
N LYS A 226 15.02 -2.81 13.10
CA LYS A 226 13.91 -2.55 14.04
C LYS A 226 13.44 -3.82 14.77
N GLN A 227 13.61 -5.00 14.16
CA GLN A 227 13.17 -6.31 14.68
C GLN A 227 11.70 -6.29 15.16
N TYR A 228 10.83 -5.59 14.44
CA TYR A 228 9.42 -5.57 14.73
C TYR A 228 8.80 -6.96 14.52
N PRO A 229 7.91 -7.42 15.43
CA PRO A 229 7.23 -8.71 15.31
C PRO A 229 6.12 -8.66 14.25
N ILE A 230 6.52 -8.56 12.98
CA ILE A 230 5.62 -8.33 11.83
C ILE A 230 5.07 -9.60 11.18
N VAL A 231 5.31 -10.80 11.75
CA VAL A 231 4.93 -12.07 11.10
C VAL A 231 3.43 -12.13 10.89
N ALA A 232 2.65 -11.82 11.94
CA ALA A 232 1.21 -11.83 11.86
C ALA A 232 0.70 -10.82 10.81
N MET A 233 1.26 -9.61 10.75
CA MET A 233 0.87 -8.61 9.75
C MET A 233 1.15 -9.06 8.32
N ASN A 234 2.33 -9.64 8.05
CA ASN A 234 2.67 -10.19 6.74
C ASN A 234 1.66 -11.24 6.29
N ILE A 235 1.29 -12.16 7.18
CA ILE A 235 0.31 -13.20 6.89
C ILE A 235 -1.10 -12.59 6.72
N LEU A 236 -1.51 -11.72 7.64
CA LEU A 236 -2.85 -11.15 7.68
C LEU A 236 -3.14 -10.32 6.43
N LEU A 237 -2.26 -9.40 6.03
CA LEU A 237 -2.48 -8.56 4.86
C LEU A 237 -2.31 -9.31 3.55
N THR A 238 -1.34 -10.21 3.45
CA THR A 238 -1.21 -11.04 2.25
C THR A 238 -2.45 -11.92 2.06
N ASN A 239 -2.93 -12.53 3.15
CA ASN A 239 -4.16 -13.30 3.12
C ASN A 239 -5.39 -12.43 2.84
N ALA A 240 -5.46 -11.22 3.38
CA ALA A 240 -6.55 -10.28 3.11
C ALA A 240 -6.61 -9.95 1.61
N ALA A 241 -5.51 -9.50 1.02
CA ALA A 241 -5.41 -9.16 -0.40
C ALA A 241 -5.70 -10.36 -1.31
N VAL A 242 -5.11 -11.54 -1.04
CA VAL A 242 -5.37 -12.77 -1.79
C VAL A 242 -6.85 -13.14 -1.73
N ASN A 243 -7.46 -13.13 -0.54
CA ASN A 243 -8.88 -13.45 -0.42
C ASN A 243 -9.77 -12.42 -1.11
N TYR A 244 -9.40 -11.14 -1.04
CA TYR A 244 -10.15 -10.05 -1.65
C TYR A 244 -10.20 -10.20 -3.18
N VAL A 245 -9.05 -10.43 -3.82
CA VAL A 245 -8.99 -10.75 -5.27
C VAL A 245 -9.72 -12.05 -5.62
N ASN A 246 -9.85 -13.00 -4.69
CA ASN A 246 -10.58 -14.25 -4.92
C ASN A 246 -12.10 -14.16 -4.67
N GLN A 247 -12.64 -13.04 -4.18
CA GLN A 247 -14.05 -12.95 -3.80
C GLN A 247 -15.01 -13.24 -4.96
N PHE A 248 -14.68 -12.84 -6.19
CA PHE A 248 -15.48 -13.11 -7.39
C PHE A 248 -15.75 -14.60 -7.65
N LYS A 249 -14.97 -15.51 -7.06
CA LYS A 249 -15.15 -16.96 -7.21
C LYS A 249 -16.28 -17.52 -6.34
N ARG A 250 -16.83 -16.75 -5.41
CA ARG A 250 -17.93 -17.21 -4.56
C ARG A 250 -19.19 -17.44 -5.39
N ASP A 251 -19.96 -18.48 -5.08
CA ASP A 251 -21.20 -18.78 -5.81
C ASP A 251 -22.24 -17.67 -5.63
N ASP A 252 -22.26 -17.03 -4.46
CA ASP A 252 -23.18 -15.96 -4.08
C ASP A 252 -22.69 -14.54 -4.44
N TYR A 253 -21.56 -14.39 -5.13
CA TYR A 253 -20.94 -13.07 -5.41
C TYR A 253 -21.92 -12.06 -5.99
N ASP A 254 -22.59 -12.40 -7.09
CA ASP A 254 -23.51 -11.47 -7.78
C ASP A 254 -24.68 -11.07 -6.87
N SER A 255 -25.20 -12.00 -6.07
CA SER A 255 -26.27 -11.71 -5.11
C SER A 255 -25.83 -10.80 -3.97
N ILE A 256 -24.57 -10.90 -3.53
CA ILE A 256 -23.99 -9.98 -2.55
C ILE A 256 -23.85 -8.59 -3.18
N ILE A 257 -23.32 -8.49 -4.40
CA ILE A 257 -23.20 -7.22 -5.12
C ILE A 257 -24.57 -6.57 -5.29
N ASP A 258 -25.60 -7.32 -5.70
CA ASP A 258 -26.97 -6.82 -5.79
C ASP A 258 -27.47 -6.25 -4.47
N SER A 259 -27.24 -6.99 -3.38
CA SER A 259 -27.62 -6.55 -2.04
C SER A 259 -26.88 -5.31 -1.57
N MET A 260 -25.62 -5.11 -1.96
CA MET A 260 -24.83 -3.92 -1.64
C MET A 260 -25.29 -2.71 -2.45
N ASN A 261 -25.55 -2.90 -3.74
CA ASN A 261 -25.90 -1.83 -4.67
C ASN A 261 -27.21 -1.12 -4.26
N VAL A 262 -28.21 -1.88 -3.78
CA VAL A 262 -29.50 -1.29 -3.35
C VAL A 262 -29.46 -0.58 -1.98
N ARG A 263 -28.35 -0.63 -1.22
CA ARG A 263 -28.23 0.06 0.09
C ARG A 263 -27.91 1.54 -0.04
N GLY A 264 -27.20 1.94 -1.10
CA GLY A 264 -26.88 3.34 -1.38
C GLY A 264 -28.04 4.04 -2.09
N THR A 265 -29.09 4.38 -1.35
CA THR A 265 -30.31 4.99 -1.90
C THR A 265 -30.02 6.32 -2.60
N ASN A 266 -29.11 7.13 -2.05
CA ASN A 266 -28.62 8.35 -2.69
C ASN A 266 -27.30 8.11 -3.43
N PRO A 267 -27.07 8.71 -4.62
CA PRO A 267 -25.81 8.59 -5.34
C PRO A 267 -24.57 8.96 -4.51
N SER A 268 -24.69 9.93 -3.60
CA SER A 268 -23.60 10.37 -2.72
C SER A 268 -23.26 9.37 -1.62
N ASP A 269 -24.12 8.42 -1.30
CA ASP A 269 -23.88 7.40 -0.27
C ASP A 269 -23.37 6.07 -0.88
N ARG A 270 -23.25 6.01 -2.22
CA ARG A 270 -22.77 4.83 -2.92
C ARG A 270 -21.26 4.79 -2.90
N ASP A 271 -20.75 3.60 -2.63
CA ASP A 271 -19.38 3.28 -2.97
C ASP A 271 -19.16 3.39 -4.48
N TYR A 272 -18.01 3.91 -4.90
CA TYR A 272 -17.74 4.15 -6.31
C TYR A 272 -17.26 2.91 -7.07
N VAL A 273 -16.79 1.88 -6.37
CA VAL A 273 -16.16 0.69 -6.97
C VAL A 273 -16.82 -0.63 -6.63
N GLY A 274 -17.37 -0.78 -5.43
CA GLY A 274 -17.84 -2.06 -4.92
C GLY A 274 -16.65 -2.98 -4.61
N TRP A 275 -16.70 -4.23 -5.06
CA TRP A 275 -15.56 -5.16 -4.92
C TRP A 275 -14.63 -5.00 -6.12
N ASP A 276 -13.74 -4.02 -5.99
CA ASP A 276 -12.68 -3.52 -6.88
C ASP A 276 -12.39 -4.30 -8.16
N PHE A 277 -12.11 -5.61 -8.06
CA PHE A 277 -11.43 -6.33 -9.12
C PHE A 277 -12.30 -6.74 -10.31
N THR A 278 -13.62 -6.83 -10.12
CA THR A 278 -14.54 -7.02 -11.25
C THR A 278 -14.67 -5.73 -12.06
N ALA A 279 -14.75 -4.56 -11.39
CA ALA A 279 -14.69 -3.27 -12.05
C ALA A 279 -13.32 -3.04 -12.70
N TRP A 280 -12.22 -3.34 -11.99
CA TRP A 280 -10.86 -3.25 -12.51
C TRP A 280 -10.69 -4.02 -13.82
N VAL A 281 -11.05 -5.31 -13.87
CA VAL A 281 -10.90 -6.10 -15.09
C VAL A 281 -11.86 -5.63 -16.19
N TYR A 282 -13.10 -5.24 -15.83
CA TYR A 282 -14.06 -4.71 -16.79
C TYR A 282 -13.51 -3.47 -17.51
N ASP A 283 -12.99 -2.49 -16.76
CA ASP A 283 -12.47 -1.24 -17.31
C ASP A 283 -11.12 -1.40 -17.98
N LEU A 284 -10.32 -2.38 -17.55
CA LEU A 284 -9.03 -2.71 -18.17
C LEU A 284 -9.23 -3.21 -19.62
N PHE A 285 -10.25 -4.04 -19.86
CA PHE A 285 -10.61 -4.53 -21.19
C PHE A 285 -11.47 -3.53 -21.99
N ARG A 286 -12.18 -2.63 -21.30
CA ARG A 286 -13.09 -1.65 -21.90
C ARG A 286 -12.67 -0.23 -21.56
N ALA A 287 -11.46 0.13 -21.95
CA ALA A 287 -10.89 1.44 -21.66
C ALA A 287 -11.70 2.58 -22.30
N ASP A 288 -12.15 2.39 -23.54
CA ASP A 288 -12.84 3.43 -24.33
C ASP A 288 -14.37 3.43 -24.14
N GLN A 289 -14.91 2.48 -23.37
CA GLN A 289 -16.35 2.40 -23.14
C GLN A 289 -16.81 3.54 -22.23
N PRO A 290 -17.82 4.34 -22.62
CA PRO A 290 -18.38 5.38 -21.77
C PRO A 290 -18.90 4.82 -20.45
N TYR A 291 -18.65 5.54 -19.35
CA TYR A 291 -19.08 5.13 -18.02
C TYR A 291 -20.61 4.94 -17.89
N THR A 292 -21.38 5.68 -18.70
CA THR A 292 -22.86 5.59 -18.75
C THR A 292 -23.37 4.24 -19.25
N GLU A 293 -22.56 3.46 -19.98
CA GLU A 293 -22.97 2.15 -20.49
C GLU A 293 -23.07 1.07 -19.40
N ARG A 294 -22.65 1.36 -18.17
CA ARG A 294 -22.94 0.48 -17.01
C ARG A 294 -24.44 0.39 -16.69
N GLY A 295 -25.24 1.30 -17.26
CA GLY A 295 -26.68 1.33 -17.14
C GLY A 295 -27.18 2.08 -15.90
N THR A 296 -28.49 2.17 -15.79
CA THR A 296 -29.17 2.84 -14.67
C THR A 296 -29.03 2.01 -13.39
N HIS A 297 -28.82 2.68 -12.27
CA HIS A 297 -28.82 2.07 -10.96
C HIS A 297 -30.12 1.27 -10.71
N PRO A 298 -30.11 0.14 -9.98
CA PRO A 298 -31.32 -0.68 -9.77
C PRO A 298 -32.51 0.05 -9.15
N LEU A 299 -32.27 1.15 -8.42
CA LEU A 299 -33.32 2.00 -7.84
C LEU A 299 -33.82 3.12 -8.79
N GLY A 300 -33.33 3.15 -10.03
CA GLY A 300 -33.76 4.10 -11.07
C GLY A 300 -33.06 5.47 -11.04
N ASN A 301 -32.24 5.77 -10.02
CA ASN A 301 -31.56 7.05 -9.85
C ASN A 301 -30.04 6.95 -10.04
N GLY A 302 -29.48 7.61 -11.07
CA GLY A 302 -28.04 7.63 -11.34
C GLY A 302 -27.51 6.34 -11.99
N ILE A 303 -26.19 6.19 -12.03
CA ILE A 303 -25.47 5.11 -12.72
C ILE A 303 -25.29 3.89 -11.82
N ASN A 304 -25.40 2.69 -12.41
CA ASN A 304 -24.99 1.44 -11.79
C ASN A 304 -23.46 1.34 -11.74
N ARG A 305 -22.85 1.74 -10.62
CA ARG A 305 -21.38 1.83 -10.51
C ARG A 305 -20.71 0.46 -10.43
N ILE A 306 -21.35 -0.53 -9.80
CA ILE A 306 -20.72 -1.80 -9.44
C ILE A 306 -20.85 -2.82 -10.59
N ILE A 307 -19.76 -3.52 -10.88
CA ILE A 307 -19.72 -4.60 -11.88
C ILE A 307 -19.88 -5.96 -11.20
N LYS A 308 -20.76 -6.80 -11.74
CA LYS A 308 -20.96 -8.18 -11.32
C LYS A 308 -20.03 -9.14 -12.04
N ARG A 309 -19.86 -10.35 -11.49
CA ARG A 309 -19.16 -11.43 -12.21
C ARG A 309 -19.88 -11.79 -13.50
N SER A 310 -21.21 -11.90 -13.48
CA SER A 310 -22.02 -12.23 -14.68
C SER A 310 -21.95 -11.19 -15.81
N GLN A 311 -21.39 -10.00 -15.55
CA GLN A 311 -21.18 -8.96 -16.56
C GLN A 311 -19.80 -9.05 -17.23
N LEU A 312 -18.92 -9.93 -16.75
CA LEU A 312 -17.63 -10.17 -17.39
C LEU A 312 -17.79 -11.09 -18.59
N SER A 313 -17.03 -10.82 -19.65
CA SER A 313 -16.84 -11.80 -20.72
C SER A 313 -16.01 -12.99 -20.22
N ASP A 314 -16.05 -14.12 -20.91
CA ASP A 314 -15.22 -15.29 -20.58
C ASP A 314 -13.72 -14.93 -20.52
N THR A 315 -13.26 -14.06 -21.44
CA THR A 315 -11.86 -13.61 -21.48
C THR A 315 -11.49 -12.75 -20.27
N GLU A 316 -12.36 -11.83 -19.86
CA GLU A 316 -12.16 -11.02 -18.65
C GLU A 316 -12.17 -11.89 -17.39
N TYR A 317 -13.12 -12.81 -17.31
CA TYR A 317 -13.22 -13.75 -16.19
C TYR A 317 -11.96 -14.61 -16.07
N ASP A 318 -11.50 -15.21 -17.16
CA ASP A 318 -10.29 -16.04 -17.20
C ASP A 318 -9.04 -15.22 -16.84
N TYR A 319 -8.96 -13.98 -17.30
CA TYR A 319 -7.88 -13.07 -16.92
C TYR A 319 -7.90 -12.79 -15.41
N LEU A 320 -9.07 -12.51 -14.82
CA LEU A 320 -9.21 -12.29 -13.38
C LEU A 320 -8.90 -13.57 -12.58
N VAL A 321 -9.26 -14.76 -13.08
CA VAL A 321 -8.85 -16.05 -12.50
C VAL A 321 -7.33 -16.19 -12.50
N LYS A 322 -6.65 -15.85 -13.60
CA LYS A 322 -5.19 -15.84 -13.65
C LYS A 322 -4.61 -14.88 -12.61
N MET A 323 -5.10 -13.64 -12.53
CA MET A 323 -4.62 -12.65 -11.57
C MET A 323 -4.77 -13.13 -10.13
N SER A 324 -5.92 -13.73 -9.80
CA SER A 324 -6.19 -14.29 -8.47
C SER A 324 -5.25 -15.44 -8.07
N ARG A 325 -4.80 -16.25 -9.04
CA ARG A 325 -3.80 -17.31 -8.79
C ARG A 325 -2.42 -16.72 -8.58
N MET A 326 -2.07 -15.67 -9.32
CA MET A 326 -0.78 -15.00 -9.20
C MET A 326 -0.61 -14.26 -7.87
N GLN A 327 -1.71 -13.84 -7.22
CA GLN A 327 -1.65 -13.21 -5.89
C GLN A 327 -0.96 -14.09 -4.83
N TYR A 328 -1.00 -15.42 -4.96
CA TYR A 328 -0.33 -16.33 -4.03
C TYR A 328 1.20 -16.21 -4.06
N LEU A 329 1.79 -15.62 -5.12
CA LEU A 329 3.22 -15.35 -5.19
C LEU A 329 3.67 -14.34 -4.12
N ASN A 330 2.75 -13.49 -3.61
CA ASN A 330 3.03 -12.57 -2.52
C ASN A 330 3.33 -13.28 -1.17
N TYR A 331 3.12 -14.60 -1.05
CA TYR A 331 3.57 -15.37 0.11
C TYR A 331 5.06 -15.72 0.08
N ILE A 332 5.76 -15.50 -1.03
CA ILE A 332 7.18 -15.83 -1.17
C ILE A 332 8.00 -14.71 -0.52
N SER A 333 8.19 -14.83 0.80
CA SER A 333 9.05 -13.95 1.60
C SER A 333 9.44 -14.65 2.90
N PRO A 334 10.74 -14.71 3.28
CA PRO A 334 11.16 -15.23 4.57
C PRO A 334 10.58 -14.47 5.78
N ALA A 335 10.14 -13.21 5.59
CA ALA A 335 9.45 -12.43 6.63
C ALA A 335 8.11 -13.06 7.05
N MET A 336 7.50 -13.91 6.21
CA MET A 336 6.29 -14.69 6.55
C MET A 336 6.49 -15.63 7.74
N ILE A 337 7.74 -15.98 8.06
CA ILE A 337 8.12 -16.84 9.18
C ILE A 337 9.12 -16.16 10.12
N GLY A 338 9.22 -14.82 10.05
CA GLY A 338 10.03 -14.02 10.97
C GLY A 338 11.53 -14.02 10.65
N ILE A 339 11.91 -14.38 9.43
CA ILE A 339 13.29 -14.26 8.96
C ILE A 339 13.43 -12.92 8.25
N ASP A 340 13.85 -11.92 9.02
CA ASP A 340 14.04 -10.56 8.50
C ASP A 340 15.39 -10.35 7.83
N ARG A 341 16.40 -11.14 8.16
CA ARG A 341 17.78 -11.00 7.66
C ARG A 341 18.51 -12.36 7.65
N ILE A 342 19.02 -12.75 6.49
CA ILE A 342 19.84 -13.96 6.31
C ILE A 342 21.31 -13.54 6.23
N ARG A 343 22.11 -13.87 7.24
CA ARG A 343 23.55 -13.56 7.27
C ARG A 343 24.35 -14.69 6.61
N LEU A 344 25.14 -14.34 5.60
CA LEU A 344 26.08 -15.26 4.95
C LEU A 344 27.42 -15.31 5.70
N ASN A 345 27.86 -14.15 6.19
CA ASN A 345 29.04 -13.97 7.06
C ASN A 345 28.95 -12.59 7.74
N ASP A 346 30.00 -12.17 8.45
CA ASP A 346 30.02 -10.89 9.18
C ASP A 346 29.91 -9.64 8.28
N GLN A 347 30.18 -9.78 7.00
CA GLN A 347 30.18 -8.69 6.03
C GLN A 347 28.97 -8.69 5.11
N TRP A 348 28.23 -9.80 5.02
CA TRP A 348 27.17 -9.99 4.04
C TRP A 348 25.89 -10.50 4.70
N ALA A 349 24.79 -9.77 4.45
CA ALA A 349 23.45 -10.23 4.74
C ALA A 349 22.51 -9.90 3.58
N PHE A 350 21.47 -10.71 3.42
CA PHE A 350 20.46 -10.49 2.40
C PHE A 350 19.07 -10.93 2.85
N ASN A 351 18.05 -10.53 2.12
CA ASN A 351 16.71 -11.09 2.18
C ASN A 351 16.05 -10.97 0.80
N VAL A 352 14.93 -11.64 0.59
CA VAL A 352 14.24 -11.71 -0.69
C VAL A 352 12.73 -11.69 -0.51
N SER A 353 12.00 -11.04 -1.41
CA SER A 353 10.52 -11.03 -1.40
C SER A 353 9.99 -10.95 -2.82
N MET A 354 8.93 -11.70 -3.13
CA MET A 354 8.21 -11.60 -4.41
C MET A 354 6.94 -10.78 -4.24
N ARG A 355 6.64 -9.95 -5.25
CA ARG A 355 5.45 -9.09 -5.27
C ARG A 355 4.70 -9.27 -6.57
N HIS A 356 3.38 -9.46 -6.48
CA HIS A 356 2.46 -9.41 -7.60
C HIS A 356 1.42 -8.33 -7.33
N ILE A 357 1.54 -7.20 -8.04
CA ILE A 357 0.73 -6.01 -7.82
C ILE A 357 -0.06 -5.71 -9.09
N LEU A 358 -1.37 -5.53 -8.96
CA LEU A 358 -2.22 -5.15 -10.10
C LEU A 358 -2.01 -3.66 -10.42
N THR A 359 -2.04 -3.31 -11.71
CA THR A 359 -1.77 -1.94 -12.19
C THR A 359 -2.85 -1.47 -13.17
N SER A 360 -2.74 -0.23 -13.65
CA SER A 360 -3.59 0.34 -14.70
C SER A 360 -3.50 -0.36 -16.05
N PHE A 361 -2.43 -1.13 -16.27
CA PHE A 361 -2.15 -1.80 -17.54
C PHE A 361 -2.07 -3.31 -17.41
N GLY A 362 -2.45 -3.90 -16.27
CA GLY A 362 -2.27 -5.32 -15.99
C GLY A 362 -1.61 -5.55 -14.64
N TYR A 363 -0.33 -5.90 -14.60
CA TYR A 363 0.35 -6.12 -13.32
C TYR A 363 1.86 -5.89 -13.38
N ASP A 364 2.46 -5.66 -12.22
CA ASP A 364 3.89 -5.81 -11.96
C ASP A 364 4.13 -7.14 -11.23
N LEU A 365 5.07 -7.93 -11.74
CA LEU A 365 5.64 -9.06 -11.02
C LEU A 365 7.10 -8.74 -10.70
N SER A 366 7.41 -8.55 -9.42
CA SER A 366 8.73 -8.11 -8.99
C SER A 366 9.38 -9.02 -7.96
N LEU A 367 10.71 -9.03 -7.99
CA LEU A 367 11.58 -9.70 -7.01
C LEU A 367 12.42 -8.63 -6.31
N ASP A 368 12.14 -8.41 -5.03
CA ASP A 368 12.93 -7.56 -4.14
C ASP A 368 14.10 -8.37 -3.56
N LEU A 369 15.33 -7.87 -3.73
CA LEU A 369 16.56 -8.36 -3.10
C LEU A 369 17.10 -7.28 -2.16
N PHE A 370 16.98 -7.54 -0.86
CA PHE A 370 17.58 -6.74 0.19
C PHE A 370 19.02 -7.19 0.38
N LEU A 371 19.97 -6.25 0.41
CA LEU A 371 21.38 -6.55 0.53
C LEU A 371 22.06 -5.60 1.51
N ASP A 372 22.92 -6.15 2.36
CA ASP A 372 23.81 -5.39 3.23
C ASP A 372 25.22 -5.94 3.05
N HIS A 373 26.13 -5.07 2.60
CA HIS A 373 27.55 -5.35 2.51
C HIS A 373 28.37 -4.36 3.34
N ARG A 374 28.93 -4.82 4.47
CA ARG A 374 29.74 -4.00 5.40
C ARG A 374 29.01 -2.72 5.85
N GLY A 375 27.70 -2.82 6.11
CA GLY A 375 26.85 -1.69 6.46
C GLY A 375 26.35 -0.87 5.28
N ASN A 376 26.75 -1.21 4.05
CA ASN A 376 26.21 -0.62 2.83
C ASN A 376 24.96 -1.37 2.41
N GLN A 377 23.83 -0.75 2.66
CA GLN A 377 22.50 -1.28 2.48
C GLN A 377 21.89 -0.86 1.15
N TRP A 378 21.34 -1.84 0.43
CA TRP A 378 20.75 -1.73 -0.88
C TRP A 378 19.44 -2.53 -0.97
N LEU A 379 18.47 -2.02 -1.73
CA LEU A 379 17.36 -2.79 -2.26
C LEU A 379 17.51 -2.81 -3.77
N PHE A 380 17.54 -4.00 -4.37
CA PHE A 380 17.44 -4.17 -5.82
C PHE A 380 16.11 -4.83 -6.12
N SER A 381 15.33 -4.26 -7.04
CA SER A 381 14.09 -4.89 -7.48
C SER A 381 14.10 -5.09 -8.98
N LEU A 382 13.87 -6.33 -9.39
CA LEU A 382 13.68 -6.69 -10.79
C LEU A 382 12.19 -6.72 -11.05
N HIS A 383 11.73 -5.89 -11.97
CA HIS A 383 10.33 -5.79 -12.36
C HIS A 383 10.10 -6.48 -13.70
N ASN A 384 9.00 -7.22 -13.78
CA ASN A 384 8.42 -7.70 -15.02
C ASN A 384 6.99 -7.16 -15.11
N TYR A 385 6.87 -5.95 -15.65
CA TYR A 385 5.58 -5.35 -15.96
C TYR A 385 4.93 -6.15 -17.08
N LYS A 386 3.64 -6.45 -16.94
CA LYS A 386 2.92 -7.19 -17.97
C LYS A 386 1.57 -6.58 -18.22
N ASN A 387 1.26 -6.41 -19.50
CA ASN A 387 -0.11 -6.15 -19.94
C ASN A 387 -0.76 -7.44 -20.46
N PHE A 388 -1.78 -7.34 -21.32
CA PHE A 388 -2.50 -8.52 -21.78
C PHE A 388 -1.58 -9.58 -22.42
N SER A 389 -0.64 -9.14 -23.27
CA SER A 389 0.17 -10.04 -24.11
C SER A 389 1.68 -9.84 -23.99
N THR A 390 2.14 -8.67 -23.52
CA THR A 390 3.56 -8.26 -23.60
C THR A 390 4.19 -8.12 -22.22
N ASN A 391 5.47 -8.48 -22.12
CA ASN A 391 6.29 -8.32 -20.91
C ASN A 391 7.25 -7.15 -21.11
N PHE A 392 7.46 -6.35 -20.07
CA PHE A 392 8.33 -5.18 -20.09
C PHE A 392 9.22 -5.17 -18.84
N PRO A 393 10.56 -5.15 -19.00
CA PRO A 393 11.47 -5.18 -17.86
C PRO A 393 11.55 -3.83 -17.14
N GLY A 394 11.86 -3.88 -15.85
CA GLY A 394 12.28 -2.72 -15.07
C GLY A 394 13.28 -3.09 -13.99
N LEU A 395 13.98 -2.07 -13.50
CA LEU A 395 14.95 -2.16 -12.43
C LEU A 395 14.71 -1.01 -11.45
N GLU A 396 14.68 -1.32 -10.16
CA GLU A 396 14.68 -0.36 -9.07
C GLU A 396 15.90 -0.59 -8.17
N ILE A 397 16.51 0.50 -7.72
CA ILE A 397 17.62 0.49 -6.77
C ILE A 397 17.30 1.50 -5.68
N TRP A 398 17.35 1.07 -4.43
CA TRP A 398 17.42 1.98 -3.29
C TRP A 398 18.77 1.83 -2.62
N ARG A 399 19.39 2.95 -2.31
CA ARG A 399 20.64 3.02 -1.59
C ARG A 399 20.44 3.86 -0.34
N LYS A 400 20.52 3.22 0.82
CA LYS A 400 20.50 3.89 2.13
C LYS A 400 21.85 4.53 2.44
N ASP A 401 21.85 5.74 2.98
CA ASP A 401 23.08 6.44 3.36
C ASP A 401 24.14 6.46 2.23
N LEU A 402 23.77 7.04 1.06
CA LEU A 402 24.60 7.15 -0.13
C LEU A 402 26.01 7.69 0.17
N PHE A 403 26.10 8.64 1.11
CA PHE A 403 27.36 9.21 1.58
C PHE A 403 27.57 8.94 3.08
N PRO A 404 28.15 7.79 3.47
CA PRO A 404 28.30 7.41 4.88
C PRO A 404 29.11 8.43 5.72
N LYS A 405 29.96 9.24 5.09
CA LYS A 405 30.70 10.31 5.76
C LYS A 405 29.77 11.40 6.30
N LEU A 406 28.76 11.82 5.53
CA LEU A 406 27.77 12.82 5.96
C LEU A 406 26.94 12.34 7.14
N LYS A 407 26.72 11.02 7.26
CA LYS A 407 26.01 10.44 8.41
C LYS A 407 26.74 10.72 9.73
N LYS A 408 28.08 10.78 9.71
CA LYS A 408 28.88 11.20 10.87
C LYS A 408 28.68 12.67 11.21
N GLU A 409 28.33 13.48 10.22
CA GLU A 409 27.97 14.91 10.34
C GLU A 409 26.47 15.12 10.62
N ASN A 410 25.76 14.09 11.06
CA ASN A 410 24.32 14.11 11.36
C ASN A 410 23.39 14.36 10.16
N LEU A 411 23.85 14.06 8.94
CA LEU A 411 23.06 14.11 7.71
C LEU A 411 23.08 12.77 6.97
N SER A 412 21.91 12.18 6.75
CA SER A 412 21.75 10.99 5.89
C SER A 412 21.15 11.39 4.55
N ILE A 413 21.60 10.75 3.47
CA ILE A 413 21.04 10.93 2.13
C ILE A 413 20.74 9.54 1.57
N ASP A 414 19.47 9.28 1.30
CA ASP A 414 19.01 8.08 0.62
C ASP A 414 18.76 8.38 -0.87
N LEU A 415 19.10 7.42 -1.71
CA LEU A 415 18.87 7.48 -3.16
C LEU A 415 17.88 6.39 -3.57
N ARG A 416 16.91 6.74 -4.40
CA ARG A 416 16.03 5.80 -5.11
C ARG A 416 16.14 6.07 -6.60
N THR A 417 16.39 5.03 -7.38
CA THR A 417 16.41 5.13 -8.84
C THR A 417 15.61 4.00 -9.45
N MET A 418 14.87 4.29 -10.51
CA MET A 418 14.20 3.26 -11.31
C MET A 418 14.39 3.54 -12.79
N LEU A 419 14.45 2.48 -13.57
CA LEU A 419 14.40 2.49 -15.04
C LEU A 419 13.43 1.42 -15.49
N TRP A 420 12.60 1.71 -16.49
CA TRP A 420 11.61 0.75 -16.97
C TRP A 420 11.32 0.88 -18.46
N LEU A 421 10.87 -0.23 -19.01
CA LEU A 421 9.92 -0.26 -20.12
C LEU A 421 8.54 -0.56 -19.54
N GLN A 422 7.52 0.15 -19.99
CA GLN A 422 6.12 -0.10 -19.64
C GLN A 422 5.24 0.04 -20.89
N PRO A 423 3.97 -0.44 -20.87
CA PRO A 423 3.05 -0.21 -21.98
C PRO A 423 2.89 1.28 -22.30
N GLN A 424 2.92 1.63 -23.59
CA GLN A 424 2.72 3.00 -24.03
C GLN A 424 1.35 3.52 -23.56
N ASN A 425 1.35 4.72 -22.96
CA ASN A 425 0.17 5.35 -22.36
C ASN A 425 -0.54 4.46 -21.33
N GLN A 426 0.17 3.48 -20.73
CA GLN A 426 -0.39 2.54 -19.76
C GLN A 426 -1.59 1.73 -20.31
N LEU A 427 -1.66 1.54 -21.63
CA LEU A 427 -2.77 0.81 -22.27
C LEU A 427 -2.61 -0.70 -22.09
N PHE A 428 -3.72 -1.38 -21.79
CA PHE A 428 -3.72 -2.82 -21.52
C PHE A 428 -3.46 -3.68 -22.76
N LEU A 429 -3.95 -3.26 -23.93
CA LEU A 429 -3.93 -4.03 -25.17
C LEU A 429 -2.85 -3.58 -26.16
N THR A 430 -2.03 -2.58 -25.81
CA THR A 430 -0.95 -2.10 -26.70
C THR A 430 0.20 -3.10 -26.77
N ASP A 431 0.86 -3.18 -27.92
CA ASP A 431 2.13 -3.87 -28.13
C ASP A 431 3.34 -2.92 -28.02
N LYS A 432 3.09 -1.61 -27.92
CA LYS A 432 4.13 -0.59 -27.85
C LYS A 432 4.61 -0.38 -26.42
N SER A 433 5.91 -0.17 -26.28
CA SER A 433 6.55 0.21 -25.02
C SER A 433 6.87 1.70 -24.96
N GLN A 434 6.90 2.25 -23.75
CA GLN A 434 7.52 3.53 -23.42
C GLN A 434 8.66 3.33 -22.42
N VAL A 435 9.77 4.03 -22.64
CA VAL A 435 10.88 4.11 -21.69
C VAL A 435 10.51 5.12 -20.61
N GLY A 436 10.83 4.80 -19.36
CA GLY A 436 10.75 5.78 -18.29
C GLY A 436 11.74 5.52 -17.16
N GLY A 437 11.74 6.43 -16.22
CA GLY A 437 12.61 6.37 -15.06
C GLY A 437 12.17 7.29 -13.93
N LEU A 438 12.74 7.02 -12.76
CA LEU A 438 12.54 7.79 -11.53
C LEU A 438 13.88 8.04 -10.86
N LEU A 439 14.04 9.25 -10.33
CA LEU A 439 15.13 9.63 -9.43
C LEU A 439 14.54 10.25 -8.17
N GLY A 440 14.87 9.69 -7.02
CA GLY A 440 14.45 10.13 -5.70
C GLY A 440 15.66 10.35 -4.79
N LEU A 441 15.63 11.45 -4.03
CA LEU A 441 16.63 11.80 -3.02
C LEU A 441 15.91 12.19 -1.74
N LYS A 442 16.20 11.49 -0.64
CA LYS A 442 15.71 11.84 0.70
C LYS A 442 16.87 12.21 1.60
N ALA A 443 16.96 13.49 1.97
CA ALA A 443 17.90 14.00 2.96
C ALA A 443 17.24 14.01 4.35
N THR A 444 17.93 13.49 5.36
CA THR A 444 17.45 13.48 6.75
C THR A 444 18.51 14.08 7.68
N GLY A 445 18.18 15.16 8.37
CA GLY A 445 19.09 15.87 9.28
C GLY A 445 18.61 15.85 10.72
N LYS A 446 19.54 15.78 11.69
CA LYS A 446 19.17 15.82 13.12
C LYS A 446 18.93 17.24 13.60
N ILE A 447 17.84 17.42 14.35
CA ILE A 447 17.57 18.63 15.16
C ILE A 447 18.01 18.37 16.61
N SER A 448 17.74 17.17 17.12
CA SER A 448 18.17 16.69 18.43
C SER A 448 18.41 15.18 18.38
N ASN A 449 18.73 14.57 19.53
CA ASN A 449 18.89 13.11 19.62
C ASN A 449 17.59 12.35 19.28
N ARG A 450 16.42 12.99 19.46
CA ARG A 450 15.11 12.37 19.23
C ARG A 450 14.37 12.93 18.02
N LEU A 451 14.72 14.13 17.54
CA LEU A 451 13.98 14.79 16.48
C LEU A 451 14.87 14.98 15.25
N GLN A 452 14.38 14.59 14.09
CA GLN A 452 15.01 14.79 12.80
C GLN A 452 14.03 15.46 11.85
N TYR A 453 14.54 16.23 10.89
CA TYR A 453 13.76 16.68 9.74
C TYR A 453 14.15 15.85 8.52
N TYR A 454 13.26 15.76 7.54
CA TYR A 454 13.62 15.28 6.22
C TYR A 454 13.07 16.14 5.11
N LEU A 455 13.79 16.11 3.98
CA LEU A 455 13.39 16.66 2.69
C LEU A 455 13.51 15.53 1.67
N ASP A 456 12.46 15.26 0.91
CA ASP A 456 12.39 14.19 -0.07
C ASP A 456 11.93 14.75 -1.42
N LEU A 457 12.79 14.63 -2.42
CA LEU A 457 12.53 15.06 -3.79
C LEU A 457 12.47 13.81 -4.68
N GLU A 458 11.39 13.63 -5.42
CA GLU A 458 11.20 12.53 -6.36
C GLU A 458 10.76 13.08 -7.72
N ALA A 459 11.50 12.78 -8.78
CA ALA A 459 11.14 13.12 -10.15
C ALA A 459 10.98 11.84 -10.95
N LYS A 460 9.91 11.74 -11.74
CA LYS A 460 9.68 10.61 -12.65
C LYS A 460 9.16 11.06 -14.01
N SER A 461 9.42 10.26 -15.02
CA SER A 461 8.75 10.36 -16.32
C SER A 461 7.38 9.66 -16.28
N ASP A 462 6.73 9.57 -17.44
CA ASP A 462 5.48 8.83 -17.62
C ASP A 462 5.68 7.34 -17.29
N GLY A 463 4.75 6.77 -16.53
CA GLY A 463 4.78 5.40 -16.04
C GLY A 463 4.21 5.22 -14.64
N TRP A 464 3.76 4.00 -14.34
CA TRP A 464 3.32 3.56 -13.03
C TRP A 464 4.52 3.34 -12.11
N VAL A 465 4.41 3.83 -10.87
CA VAL A 465 5.32 3.53 -9.77
C VAL A 465 4.47 3.24 -8.53
N ALA A 466 4.80 2.18 -7.78
CA ALA A 466 4.11 1.83 -6.55
C ALA A 466 4.13 2.99 -5.54
N ALA A 467 2.98 3.25 -4.92
CA ALA A 467 2.72 4.34 -3.97
C ALA A 467 2.94 5.76 -4.54
N SER A 468 2.85 5.91 -5.87
CA SER A 468 2.77 7.21 -6.55
C SER A 468 1.45 7.29 -7.31
N PRO A 469 0.56 8.26 -7.03
CA PRO A 469 -0.74 8.31 -7.69
C PRO A 469 -0.63 8.77 -9.15
N TYR A 470 0.51 9.35 -9.55
CA TYR A 470 0.73 9.94 -10.88
C TYR A 470 1.11 8.87 -11.91
N LEU A 471 0.38 8.80 -13.02
CA LEU A 471 0.80 8.05 -14.20
C LEU A 471 1.68 8.90 -15.12
N ASP A 472 1.40 10.20 -15.24
CA ASP A 472 2.22 11.15 -15.99
C ASP A 472 3.51 11.53 -15.27
N LYS A 473 4.40 12.23 -15.98
CA LYS A 473 5.58 12.87 -15.41
C LYS A 473 5.22 13.73 -14.19
N SER A 474 6.00 13.61 -13.13
CA SER A 474 5.77 14.36 -11.90
C SER A 474 7.08 14.69 -11.20
N ILE A 475 7.10 15.84 -10.52
CA ILE A 475 8.12 16.19 -9.54
C ILE A 475 7.40 16.38 -8.22
N SER A 476 7.73 15.55 -7.25
CA SER A 476 7.16 15.56 -5.91
C SER A 476 8.20 16.04 -4.93
N PHE A 477 7.81 16.98 -4.06
CA PHE A 477 8.61 17.45 -2.95
C PHE A 477 7.86 17.22 -1.65
N ARG A 478 8.48 16.51 -0.72
CA ARG A 478 7.92 16.16 0.58
C ARG A 478 8.83 16.65 1.69
N ALA A 479 8.24 17.11 2.78
CA ALA A 479 8.97 17.49 3.98
C ALA A 479 8.23 17.06 5.23
N GLY A 480 8.97 16.68 6.26
CA GLY A 480 8.40 16.20 7.51
C GLY A 480 9.42 16.05 8.62
N LEU A 481 8.97 15.43 9.70
CA LEU A 481 9.78 15.17 10.89
C LEU A 481 9.81 13.68 11.18
N ASN A 482 10.95 13.18 11.64
CA ASN A 482 11.03 11.87 12.28
C ASN A 482 11.24 12.04 13.79
N TYR A 483 10.47 11.30 14.59
CA TYR A 483 10.62 11.28 16.04
C TYR A 483 11.07 9.90 16.54
N ASN A 484 12.28 9.84 17.07
CA ASN A 484 12.91 8.62 17.58
C ASN A 484 12.65 8.49 19.08
N VAL A 485 11.86 7.48 19.43
CA VAL A 485 11.66 6.97 20.78
C VAL A 485 12.58 5.78 20.98
N SER A 486 13.87 6.06 21.19
CA SER A 486 14.84 5.08 21.70
C SER A 486 15.11 5.34 23.18
N GLN A 487 15.41 4.29 23.95
CA GLN A 487 15.97 4.48 25.29
C GLN A 487 17.36 5.15 25.17
N ASN A 488 17.63 6.12 26.05
CA ASN A 488 19.00 6.45 26.44
C ASN A 488 19.52 5.35 27.36
#